data_AF-A0A2G2J820-F1
#
_entry.id   AF-A0A2G2J820-F1
#
_cell.length_a   1.000
_cell.length_b   1.000
_cell.length_c   1.000
_cell.angle_alpha   90.00
_cell.angle_beta   90.00
_cell.angle_gamma   90.00
#
_symmetry.space_group_name_H-M   'P 1'
#
loop_
_entity.id
_entity.type
_entity.pdbx_description
1 polymer ?
#
loop_
_entity_poly.entity_id
_entity_poly.type
_entity_poly.pdbx_seq_one_letter_code
_entity_poly.pdbx_strand_id
1 'polypeptide(L)'
;MSKRKKLSSEQDKIDDLEALGKKVKAAQDAHNPQKDEDTTSWAVGIRYASEFSAAVIVGGLGGAGMDYFVGTKPWGLLVGIILGFMAGTRTIIRSAKEMGAEDGES
;
A
#
# COMPACT_ATOMS: atom_id res chain seq x y z
N MET A 1 -28.98 10.13 53.32
CA MET A 1 -28.89 8.77 52.73
C MET A 1 -28.54 8.75 51.23
N SER A 2 -28.53 9.88 50.52
CA SER A 2 -28.44 9.93 49.05
C SER A 2 -27.04 9.81 48.42
N LYS A 3 -25.95 9.99 49.18
CA LYS A 3 -24.57 9.87 48.65
C LYS A 3 -24.19 8.43 48.26
N ARG A 4 -24.65 7.42 49.01
CA ARG A 4 -24.32 6.01 48.74
C ARG A 4 -24.96 5.46 47.47
N LYS A 5 -26.17 5.93 47.14
CA LYS A 5 -26.89 5.49 45.93
C LYS A 5 -26.25 6.03 44.65
N LYS A 6 -25.69 7.25 44.71
CA LYS A 6 -24.97 7.85 43.57
C LYS A 6 -23.62 7.18 43.31
N LEU A 7 -22.91 6.80 44.38
CA LEU A 7 -21.63 6.09 44.27
C LEU A 7 -21.77 4.70 43.62
N SER A 8 -22.83 3.95 43.95
CA SER A 8 -23.11 2.66 43.30
C SER A 8 -23.39 2.81 41.81
N SER A 9 -24.22 3.80 41.43
CA SER A 9 -24.55 4.05 40.02
C SER A 9 -23.36 4.59 39.21
N GLU A 10 -22.41 5.26 39.85
CA GLU A 10 -21.18 5.71 39.20
C GLU A 10 -20.27 4.50 38.95
N GLN A 11 -20.14 3.60 39.93
CA GLN A 11 -19.34 2.39 39.81
C GLN A 11 -19.88 1.45 38.71
N ASP A 12 -21.20 1.21 38.68
CA ASP A 12 -21.83 0.37 37.66
C ASP A 12 -21.53 0.90 36.24
N LYS A 13 -21.51 2.23 36.06
CA LYS A 13 -21.17 2.86 34.78
C LYS A 13 -19.70 2.67 34.42
N ILE A 14 -18.79 2.74 35.38
CA ILE A 14 -17.35 2.52 35.13
C ILE A 14 -17.10 1.06 34.73
N ASP A 15 -17.74 0.11 35.39
CA ASP A 15 -17.61 -1.31 35.09
C ASP A 15 -18.16 -1.64 33.68
N ASP A 16 -19.28 -1.02 33.30
CA ASP A 16 -19.84 -1.11 31.94
C ASP A 16 -18.91 -0.51 30.89
N LEU A 17 -18.30 0.65 31.18
CA LEU A 17 -17.35 1.30 30.27
C LEU A 17 -16.07 0.48 30.10
N GLU A 18 -15.58 -0.16 31.16
CA GLU A 18 -14.43 -1.05 31.11
C GLU A 18 -14.76 -2.32 30.30
N ALA A 19 -15.95 -2.89 30.49
CA ALA A 19 -16.42 -4.03 29.69
C ALA A 19 -16.58 -3.67 28.21
N LEU A 20 -17.09 -2.48 27.89
CA LEU A 20 -17.15 -1.97 26.52
C LEU A 20 -15.75 -1.74 25.95
N GLY A 21 -14.84 -1.10 26.70
CA GLY A 21 -13.46 -0.90 26.29
C GLY A 21 -12.76 -2.23 25.99
N LYS A 22 -12.99 -3.26 26.81
CA LYS A 22 -12.44 -4.60 26.63
C LYS A 22 -13.02 -5.31 25.40
N LYS A 23 -14.32 -5.15 25.13
CA LYS A 23 -14.98 -5.67 23.93
C LYS A 23 -14.53 -4.95 22.66
N VAL A 24 -14.42 -3.62 22.71
CA VAL A 24 -13.91 -2.80 21.60
C VAL A 24 -12.47 -3.17 21.32
N LYS A 25 -11.63 -3.31 22.34
CA LYS A 25 -10.24 -3.73 22.17
C LYS A 25 -10.13 -5.15 21.63
N ALA A 26 -10.93 -6.10 22.12
CA ALA A 26 -10.96 -7.45 21.57
C ALA A 26 -11.47 -7.51 20.12
N ALA A 27 -12.46 -6.69 19.77
CA ALA A 27 -12.93 -6.55 18.39
C ALA A 27 -11.87 -5.84 17.51
N GLN A 28 -11.17 -4.86 18.05
CA GLN A 28 -10.08 -4.14 17.38
C GLN A 28 -8.85 -5.02 17.22
N ASP A 29 -8.55 -5.91 18.17
CA ASP A 29 -7.47 -6.91 18.12
C ASP A 29 -7.83 -8.05 17.16
N ALA A 30 -9.10 -8.47 17.11
CA ALA A 30 -9.60 -9.38 16.08
C ALA A 30 -9.62 -8.73 14.68
N HIS A 31 -9.65 -7.40 14.63
CA HIS A 31 -9.53 -6.59 13.42
C HIS A 31 -8.11 -6.01 13.26
N ASN A 32 -7.15 -6.39 14.12
CA ASN A 32 -5.78 -5.89 14.09
C ASN A 32 -5.02 -6.72 13.04
N PRO A 33 -4.67 -6.13 11.89
CA PRO A 33 -4.07 -6.83 10.75
C PRO A 33 -2.57 -7.08 10.96
N GLN A 34 -2.13 -7.29 12.20
CA GLN A 34 -0.72 -7.52 12.51
C GLN A 34 -0.21 -8.90 12.05
N LYS A 35 -1.12 -9.74 11.50
CA LYS A 35 -0.81 -10.95 10.72
C LYS A 35 -0.92 -10.75 9.19
N ASP A 36 -1.38 -9.58 8.76
CA ASP A 36 -1.64 -9.22 7.37
C ASP A 36 -0.71 -8.11 6.85
N GLU A 37 0.22 -7.58 7.66
CA GLU A 37 1.25 -6.65 7.17
C GLU A 37 2.15 -7.31 6.11
N ASP A 38 2.51 -8.59 6.30
CA ASP A 38 3.29 -9.36 5.32
C ASP A 38 2.49 -9.63 4.04
N THR A 39 1.20 -9.99 4.17
CA THR A 39 0.33 -10.29 3.01
C THR A 39 0.00 -9.02 2.23
N THR A 40 -0.21 -7.90 2.93
CA THR A 40 -0.45 -6.57 2.34
C THR A 40 0.81 -6.06 1.65
N SER A 41 1.98 -6.15 2.30
CA SER A 41 3.26 -5.74 1.71
C SER A 41 3.62 -6.57 0.47
N TRP A 42 3.35 -7.87 0.50
CA TRP A 42 3.52 -8.75 -0.67
C TRP A 42 2.56 -8.38 -1.81
N ALA A 43 1.28 -8.15 -1.52
CA ALA A 43 0.30 -7.75 -2.53
C ALA A 43 0.67 -6.41 -3.19
N VAL A 44 1.16 -5.45 -2.40
CA VAL A 44 1.67 -4.17 -2.88
C VAL A 44 2.90 -4.36 -3.76
N GLY A 45 3.86 -5.19 -3.35
CA GLY A 45 5.05 -5.52 -4.13
C GLY A 45 4.72 -6.18 -5.48
N ILE A 46 3.78 -7.13 -5.49
CA ILE A 46 3.32 -7.80 -6.71
C ILE A 46 2.62 -6.83 -7.67
N ARG A 47 1.85 -5.87 -7.15
CA ARG A 47 1.23 -4.83 -7.97
C ARG A 47 2.28 -3.93 -8.64
N TYR A 48 3.28 -3.46 -7.89
CA TYR A 48 4.34 -2.66 -8.49
C TYR A 48 5.16 -3.45 -9.51
N ALA A 49 5.44 -4.73 -9.22
CA ALA A 49 6.14 -5.61 -10.15
C ALA A 49 5.35 -5.83 -11.44
N SER A 50 4.02 -5.94 -11.37
CA SER A 50 3.16 -6.12 -12.55
C SER A 50 3.04 -4.85 -13.38
N GLU A 51 2.88 -3.69 -12.74
CA GLU A 51 2.87 -2.38 -13.40
C GLU A 51 4.21 -2.09 -14.10
N PHE A 52 5.33 -2.39 -13.44
CA PHE A 52 6.67 -2.29 -14.01
C PHE A 52 6.86 -3.24 -15.20
N SER A 53 6.52 -4.52 -15.03
CA SER A 53 6.70 -5.54 -16.08
C SER A 53 5.84 -5.22 -17.30
N ALA A 54 4.62 -4.72 -17.11
CA ALA A 54 3.75 -4.28 -18.21
C ALA A 54 4.39 -3.13 -19.00
N ALA A 55 4.94 -2.11 -18.32
CA ALA A 55 5.61 -0.99 -18.98
C ALA A 55 6.84 -1.44 -19.79
N VAL A 56 7.64 -2.36 -19.24
CA VAL A 56 8.82 -2.92 -19.94
C VAL A 56 8.40 -3.75 -21.16
N ILE A 57 7.39 -4.60 -21.04
CA ILE A 57 6.87 -5.42 -22.15
C ILE A 57 6.34 -4.51 -23.26
N VAL A 58 5.55 -3.49 -22.91
CA VAL A 58 5.01 -2.52 -23.88
C VAL A 58 6.14 -1.74 -24.55
N GLY A 59 7.14 -1.27 -23.82
CA GLY A 59 8.31 -0.58 -24.37
C GLY A 59 9.14 -1.47 -25.29
N GLY A 60 9.35 -2.73 -24.91
CA GLY A 60 10.08 -3.72 -25.71
C GLY A 60 9.34 -4.12 -26.98
N LEU A 61 8.05 -4.44 -26.89
CA LEU A 61 7.22 -4.77 -28.05
C LEU A 61 7.03 -3.56 -28.98
N GLY A 62 6.84 -2.37 -28.43
CA GLY A 62 6.76 -1.12 -29.19
C GLY A 62 8.07 -0.79 -29.91
N GLY A 63 9.21 -0.91 -29.22
CA GLY A 63 10.54 -0.70 -29.79
C GLY A 63 10.87 -1.72 -30.89
N ALA A 64 10.56 -3.00 -30.67
CA ALA A 64 10.75 -4.06 -31.66
C ALA A 64 9.83 -3.89 -32.89
N GLY A 65 8.57 -3.46 -32.67
CA GLY A 65 7.65 -3.12 -33.74
C GLY A 65 8.15 -1.94 -34.57
N MET A 66 8.60 -0.86 -33.91
CA MET A 66 9.20 0.29 -34.58
C MET A 66 10.42 -0.11 -35.42
N ASP A 67 11.30 -0.95 -34.88
CA ASP A 67 12.45 -1.49 -35.62
C ASP A 67 12.06 -2.35 -36.83
N TYR A 68 10.90 -3.00 -36.79
CA TYR A 68 10.37 -3.75 -37.93
C TYR A 68 9.84 -2.82 -39.04
N PHE A 69 9.16 -1.72 -38.69
CA PHE A 69 8.63 -0.76 -39.67
C PHE A 69 9.70 0.15 -40.27
N VAL A 70 10.66 0.60 -39.46
CA VAL A 70 11.67 1.60 -39.88
C VAL A 70 12.98 0.93 -40.34
N GLY A 71 13.16 -0.36 -40.07
CA GLY A 71 14.37 -1.10 -40.45
C GLY A 71 15.61 -0.76 -39.62
N THR A 72 15.46 0.02 -38.54
CA THR A 72 16.54 0.58 -37.70
C THR A 72 17.17 -0.39 -36.71
N LYS A 73 17.07 -1.70 -36.94
CA LYS A 73 17.48 -2.72 -35.96
C LYS A 73 18.95 -2.55 -35.52
N PRO A 74 19.26 -2.47 -34.19
CA PRO A 74 18.38 -2.61 -33.02
C PRO A 74 18.11 -1.30 -32.25
N TRP A 75 18.14 -0.13 -32.91
CA TRP A 75 18.05 1.17 -32.23
C TRP A 75 16.69 1.43 -31.58
N GLY A 76 15.59 1.07 -32.23
CA GLY A 76 14.24 1.21 -31.69
C GLY A 76 14.02 0.30 -30.48
N LEU A 77 14.58 -0.91 -30.50
CA LEU A 77 14.56 -1.82 -29.36
C LEU A 77 15.39 -1.30 -28.17
N LEU A 78 16.59 -0.76 -28.44
CA LEU A 78 17.43 -0.11 -27.42
C LEU A 78 16.71 1.05 -26.72
N VAL A 79 16.15 1.97 -27.51
CA VAL A 79 15.41 3.11 -26.98
C VAL A 79 14.12 2.66 -26.30
N GLY A 80 13.38 1.71 -26.88
CA GLY A 80 12.15 1.17 -26.33
C GLY A 80 12.33 0.52 -24.96
N ILE A 81 13.41 -0.24 -24.75
CA ILE A 81 13.75 -0.83 -23.46
C ILE A 81 14.12 0.25 -22.44
N ILE A 82 14.94 1.23 -22.80
CA ILE A 82 15.33 2.33 -21.89
C ILE A 82 14.10 3.14 -21.48
N LEU A 83 13.23 3.48 -22.43
CA LEU A 83 11.99 4.21 -22.13
C LEU A 83 11.02 3.39 -21.29
N GLY A 84 10.85 2.09 -21.58
CA GLY A 84 10.04 1.18 -20.76
C GLY A 84 10.56 1.07 -19.32
N PHE A 85 11.88 1.00 -19.15
CA PHE A 85 12.53 0.99 -17.84
C PHE A 85 12.33 2.31 -17.08
N MET A 86 12.50 3.47 -17.74
CA MET A 86 12.25 4.78 -17.14
C MET A 86 10.78 4.96 -16.75
N ALA A 87 9.85 4.51 -17.59
CA ALA A 87 8.42 4.54 -17.29
C ALA A 87 8.09 3.67 -16.07
N GLY A 88 8.62 2.44 -16.02
CA GLY A 88 8.41 1.52 -14.90
C GLY A 88 9.01 2.03 -13.58
N THR A 89 10.24 2.53 -13.60
CA THR A 89 10.89 3.08 -12.39
C THR A 89 10.18 4.34 -11.88
N ARG A 90 9.59 5.16 -12.76
CA ARG A 90 8.81 6.34 -12.35
C ARG A 90 7.56 5.97 -11.55
N THR A 91 6.90 4.85 -11.85
CA THR A 91 5.77 4.33 -11.05
C THR A 91 6.21 3.99 -9.63
N ILE A 92 7.33 3.28 -9.48
CA ILE A 92 7.85 2.88 -8.17
C ILE A 92 8.24 4.10 -7.32
N ILE A 93 8.95 5.06 -7.92
CA ILE A 93 9.40 6.28 -7.22
C ILE A 93 8.21 7.12 -6.77
N ARG A 94 7.13 7.19 -7.55
CA ARG A 94 5.92 7.91 -7.16
C ARG A 94 5.30 7.29 -5.92
N SER A 95 5.15 5.97 -5.91
CA SER A 95 4.61 5.24 -4.75
C SER A 95 5.48 5.38 -3.51
N ALA A 96 6.82 5.34 -3.67
CA ALA A 96 7.75 5.56 -2.58
C ALA A 96 7.67 6.98 -2.01
N LYS A 97 7.43 8.00 -2.86
CA LYS A 97 7.22 9.38 -2.41
C LYS A 97 5.90 9.58 -1.68
N GLU A 98 4.84 8.90 -2.09
CA GLU A 98 3.55 8.95 -1.40
C GLU A 98 3.66 8.34 0.02
N MET A 99 4.49 7.31 0.21
CA MET A 99 4.78 6.74 1.54
C MET A 99 5.74 7.60 2.38
N GLY A 100 6.80 8.16 1.78
CA GLY A 100 7.79 8.96 2.52
C GLY A 100 7.38 10.41 2.82
N ALA A 101 6.29 10.91 2.25
CA ALA A 101 5.76 12.24 2.55
C ALA A 101 4.94 12.27 3.86
N GLU A 102 4.59 11.12 4.43
CA GLU A 102 3.87 11.01 5.71
C GLU A 102 4.80 11.04 6.93
N ASP A 103 6.10 10.80 6.75
CA ASP A 103 7.11 10.72 7.83
C ASP A 103 7.87 12.05 8.08
N GLY A 104 7.51 13.13 7.37
CA GLY A 104 8.24 14.41 7.37
C GLY A 104 7.68 15.52 8.27
N GLU A 105 6.53 15.32 8.91
CA GLU A 105 5.96 16.25 9.90
C GLU A 105 5.77 15.53 11.25
N SER A 106 6.84 15.47 12.06
CA SER A 106 6.77 15.19 13.51
C SER A 106 7.98 15.78 14.22
#